data_AF-A0A1H8UTP1-F1
#
_entry.id   AF-A0A1H8UTP1-F1
#
_cell.length_a   1.000
_cell.length_b   1.000
_cell.length_c   1.000
_cell.angle_alpha   90.00
_cell.angle_beta   90.00
_cell.angle_gamma   90.00
#
_symmetry.space_group_name_H-M   'P 1'
#
loop_
_entity.id
_entity.type
_entity.pdbx_description
1 polymer ?
#
loop_
_entity_poly.entity_id
_entity_poly.type
_entity_poly.pdbx_seq_one_letter_code
_entity_poly.pdbx_strand_id
1 'polypeptide(L)' 'MKHCNNCGSPVTVRFAQVFGTNNDVVYACPNCAPYEQLTSGAAGHQPA' A
#
# COMPACT_ATOMS: atom_id res chain seq x y z
N MET A 1 -9.58 -1.37 -10.44
CA MET A 1 -8.81 -0.42 -9.58
C MET A 1 -8.59 -1.12 -8.26
N LYS A 2 -7.44 -0.92 -7.61
CA LYS A 2 -7.18 -1.50 -6.28
C LYS A 2 -7.43 -0.42 -5.23
N HIS A 3 -7.67 -0.83 -4.00
CA HIS A 3 -7.91 0.09 -2.89
C HIS A 3 -6.95 -0.27 -1.78
N CYS A 4 -6.49 0.74 -1.06
CA CYS A 4 -5.72 0.48 0.14
C CYS A 4 -6.67 0.01 1.25
N ASN A 5 -6.32 -1.09 1.91
CA ASN A 5 -7.16 -1.72 2.92
C ASN A 5 -7.18 -0.95 4.26
N ASN A 6 -6.28 0.02 4.42
CA ASN A 6 -6.16 0.83 5.63
C ASN A 6 -6.97 2.15 5.52
N CYS A 7 -6.84 2.87 4.40
CA CYS A 7 -7.53 4.15 4.16
C CYS A 7 -8.74 4.05 3.21
N GLY A 8 -8.91 2.95 2.46
CA GLY A 8 -9.90 2.83 1.38
C GLY A 8 -9.58 3.64 0.11
N SER A 9 -8.51 4.44 0.11
CA SER A 9 -8.11 5.29 -1.00
C SER A 9 -7.84 4.47 -2.27
N PRO A 10 -8.25 4.96 -3.45
CA PRO A 10 -7.96 4.28 -4.71
C PRO A 10 -6.46 4.29 -4.98
N VAL A 11 -5.94 3.13 -5.37
CA VAL A 11 -4.54 2.92 -5.80
C VAL A 11 -4.51 2.15 -7.12
N THR A 12 -3.43 2.31 -7.87
CA THR A 12 -3.26 1.61 -9.14
C THR A 12 -2.84 0.16 -8.90
N VAL A 13 -3.12 -0.72 -9.86
CA VAL A 13 -2.71 -2.14 -9.78
C VAL A 13 -1.18 -2.25 -9.70
N ARG A 14 -0.45 -1.44 -10.48
CA ARG A 14 1.02 -1.33 -10.42
C ARG A 14 1.51 -0.92 -9.04
N PHE A 15 0.81 -0.03 -8.34
CA PHE A 15 1.16 0.34 -6.99
C PHE A 15 1.04 -0.87 -6.05
N ALA A 16 -0.04 -1.64 -6.15
CA ALA A 16 -0.22 -2.86 -5.38
C ALA A 16 0.84 -3.94 -5.67
N GLN A 17 1.37 -4.00 -6.88
CA GLN A 17 2.43 -4.95 -7.24
C GLN A 17 3.80 -4.57 -6.66
N VAL A 18 4.10 -3.27 -6.53
CA VAL A 18 5.39 -2.79 -6.01
C VAL A 18 5.38 -2.65 -4.49
N PHE A 19 4.27 -2.16 -3.95
CA PHE A 19 4.14 -1.75 -2.56
C PHE A 19 3.16 -2.61 -1.77
N GLY A 20 2.35 -3.44 -2.43
CA GLY A 20 1.44 -4.34 -1.75
C GLY A 20 2.14 -5.60 -1.25
N THR A 21 1.36 -6.42 -0.55
CA THR A 21 1.78 -7.75 -0.11
C THR A 21 1.72 -8.76 -1.25
N ASN A 22 2.14 -10.00 -0.97
CA ASN A 22 2.03 -11.13 -1.92
C ASN A 22 0.60 -11.38 -2.47
N ASN A 23 -0.43 -10.81 -1.86
CA ASN A 23 -1.82 -10.91 -2.32
C ASN A 23 -2.31 -9.65 -3.08
N ASP A 24 -1.41 -8.77 -3.52
CA ASP A 24 -1.73 -7.45 -4.09
C ASP A 24 -2.55 -6.57 -3.13
N VAL A 25 -2.42 -6.78 -1.81
CA VAL A 25 -3.10 -5.99 -0.78
C VAL A 25 -2.17 -4.88 -0.29
N VAL A 26 -2.63 -3.64 -0.37
CA VAL A 26 -1.88 -2.46 0.05
C VAL A 26 -2.39 -1.99 1.41
N TYR A 27 -1.52 -1.97 2.42
CA TYR A 27 -1.85 -1.50 3.78
C TYR A 27 -1.41 -0.05 4.05
N ALA A 28 -0.52 0.52 3.24
CA ALA A 28 -0.26 1.95 3.27
C ALA A 28 -0.34 2.56 1.86
N CYS A 29 -1.21 3.56 1.73
CA CYS A 29 -1.36 4.41 0.56
C CYS A 29 -0.54 5.71 0.73
N PRO A 30 -0.25 6.47 -0.34
CA PRO A 30 0.33 7.82 -0.21
C PRO A 30 -0.54 8.80 0.59
N ASN A 31 -1.81 8.46 0.87
CA ASN A 31 -2.66 9.18 1.82
C ASN A 31 -2.50 8.70 3.29
N CYS A 32 -2.06 7.46 3.53
CA CYS A 32 -1.79 6.93 4.88
C CYS A 32 -0.42 7.36 5.37
N ALA A 33 0.57 7.33 4.47
CA ALA A 33 1.97 7.50 4.82
C ALA A 33 2.71 8.24 3.69
N PRO A 34 3.73 9.06 4.03
CA PRO A 34 4.57 9.69 3.04
C PRO A 34 5.33 8.64 2.23
N TYR A 35 5.67 8.98 0.99
CA TYR A 35 6.29 8.07 0.02
C TYR A 35 7.59 7.42 0.52
N GLU A 36 8.32 8.12 1.39
CA GLU A 36 9.54 7.59 2.02
C GLU A 36 9.26 6.35 2.88
N GLN A 37 8.20 6.36 3.68
CA GLN A 37 7.79 5.20 4.47
C GLN A 37 7.31 4.05 3.58
N LEU A 38 6.60 4.36 2.49
CA LEU A 38 6.15 3.36 1.52
C LEU A 38 7.35 2.65 0.87
N THR A 39 8.39 3.41 0.50
CA THR A 39 9.61 2.90 -0.13
C THR A 39 10.50 2.13 0.84
N SER A 40 10.45 2.46 2.14
CA SER A 40 11.06 1.65 3.20
C SER A 40 10.31 0.35 3.53
N GLY A 41 9.23 0.03 2.80
CA GLY A 41 8.48 -1.23 2.94
C GLY A 41 7.26 -1.14 3.86
N ALA A 42 6.86 0.05 4.33
CA ALA A 42 5.68 0.20 5.20
C ALA A 42 4.36 -0.14 4.48
N ALA A 43 4.34 -0.12 3.15
CA ALA A 43 3.14 -0.37 2.37
C ALA A 43 2.68 -1.83 2.33
N GLY A 44 3.63 -2.77 2.45
CA GLY A 44 3.40 -4.20 2.52
C GLY A 44 3.55 -4.75 3.94
N HIS A 45 3.91 -3.93 4.92
CA HIS A 45 3.95 -4.35 6.31
C HIS A 45 2.51 -4.45 6.82
N GLN A 46 1.98 -5.66 6.84
CA GLN A 46 0.74 -5.94 7.55
C GLN A 46 1.04 -5.73 9.04
N PRO A 47 0.46 -4.71 9.71
CA PRO A 47 0.65 -4.54 11.14
C PRO A 47 0.22 -5.86 11.81
N ALA A 48 1.10 -6.39 12.67
CA ALA A 48 0.90 -7.65 13.38
C ALA A 48 -0.32 -7.59 14.32
#